data_AF-A0A090W5Q9-F1
#
_entry.id   AF-A0A090W5Q9-F1
#
_cell.length_a   1.000
_cell.length_b   1.000
_cell.length_c   1.000
_cell.angle_alpha   90.00
_cell.angle_beta   90.00
_cell.angle_gamma   90.00
#
_symmetry.space_group_name_H-M   'P 1'
#
loop_
_entity.id
_entity.type
_entity.pdbx_description
1 polymer ?
#
loop_
_entity_poly.entity_id
_entity_poly.type
_entity_poly.pdbx_seq_one_letter_code
_entity_poly.pdbx_strand_id
1 'polypeptide(L)'
;MFFCCFDSFYQYNTNAKPSNSSIKILSFNTYQFKTSARGVDNGERKIVDFVKKQNADIVCFQEFSATKYKLFVDDYPYWVKTNIMMPYKSVLSVFSKYPIIDTGYVEFFDTKNNTMYVDISINGEILRFYNVHLESYKTSTIYQLNNPNSYKPLIERVFEADKIRQNKRNWLKII
;
A
#
# COMPACT_ATOMS: atom_id res chain seq x y z
N MET A 1 -19.87 17.17 18.52
CA MET A 1 -19.12 15.90 18.55
C MET A 1 -18.80 15.53 17.11
N PHE A 2 -17.54 15.71 16.68
CA PHE A 2 -17.12 15.39 15.32
C PHE A 2 -16.68 13.93 15.25
N PHE A 3 -17.43 13.10 14.55
CA PHE A 3 -16.97 11.76 14.17
C PHE A 3 -16.11 11.89 12.91
N CYS A 4 -14.80 11.70 13.05
CA CYS A 4 -13.94 11.45 11.89
C CYS A 4 -14.17 9.99 11.46
N CYS A 5 -14.81 9.78 10.31
CA CYS A 5 -14.93 8.46 9.71
C CYS A 5 -13.70 8.25 8.82
N PHE A 6 -12.65 7.68 9.39
CA PHE A 6 -11.53 7.20 8.59
C PHE A 6 -12.01 5.98 7.78
N ASP A 7 -11.77 5.95 6.46
CA ASP A 7 -11.82 4.69 5.71
C ASP A 7 -10.96 3.68 6.46
N SER A 8 -11.61 2.81 7.21
CA SER A 8 -10.92 1.91 8.11
C SER A 8 -10.21 0.87 7.26
N PHE A 9 -9.02 0.43 7.69
CA PHE A 9 -8.45 -0.81 7.18
C PHE A 9 -9.40 -1.95 7.58
N TYR A 10 -10.35 -2.28 6.71
CA TYR A 10 -11.29 -3.37 6.92
C TYR A 10 -10.64 -4.67 6.48
N GLN A 11 -10.33 -5.54 7.45
CA GLN A 11 -10.14 -6.96 7.17
C GLN A 11 -11.52 -7.61 7.22
N TYR A 12 -12.06 -8.00 6.05
CA TYR A 12 -13.26 -8.84 6.00
C TYR A 12 -12.90 -10.25 6.47
N ASN A 13 -13.13 -10.53 7.76
CA ASN A 13 -13.09 -11.88 8.29
C ASN A 13 -14.45 -12.53 8.07
N THR A 14 -14.69 -13.01 6.85
CA THR A 14 -15.87 -13.84 6.59
C THR A 14 -15.62 -15.25 7.09
N ASN A 15 -16.62 -15.90 7.69
CA ASN A 15 -16.57 -17.33 8.02
C ASN A 15 -16.56 -18.25 6.78
N ALA A 16 -16.60 -17.68 5.57
CA ALA A 16 -16.51 -18.42 4.33
C ALA A 16 -15.13 -19.09 4.23
N LYS A 17 -15.12 -20.41 4.04
CA LYS A 17 -13.89 -21.13 3.71
C LYS A 17 -13.48 -20.76 2.28
N PRO A 18 -12.21 -20.39 2.05
CA PRO A 18 -11.70 -20.18 0.71
C PRO A 18 -11.93 -21.44 -0.14
N SER A 19 -12.44 -21.27 -1.35
CA SER A 19 -12.44 -22.33 -2.35
C SER A 19 -11.02 -22.61 -2.84
N ASN A 20 -10.81 -23.74 -3.53
CA ASN A 20 -9.53 -24.03 -4.21
C ASN A 20 -9.19 -23.00 -5.31
N SER A 21 -10.16 -22.20 -5.75
CA SER A 21 -9.98 -21.11 -6.72
C SER A 21 -9.76 -19.75 -6.08
N SER A 22 -9.70 -19.67 -4.74
CA SER A 22 -9.50 -18.39 -4.04
C SER A 22 -8.07 -17.89 -4.19
N ILE A 23 -7.93 -16.58 -4.37
CA ILE A 23 -6.63 -15.90 -4.49
C ILE A 23 -6.36 -15.15 -3.18
N LYS A 24 -5.18 -15.36 -2.59
CA LYS A 24 -4.74 -14.63 -1.40
C LYS A 24 -3.92 -13.41 -1.81
N ILE A 25 -4.35 -12.24 -1.36
CA ILE A 25 -3.69 -10.96 -1.68
C ILE A 25 -3.21 -10.32 -0.38
N LEU A 26 -1.96 -9.86 -0.36
CA LEU A 26 -1.39 -9.07 0.72
C LEU A 26 -1.13 -7.64 0.23
N SER A 27 -1.77 -6.64 0.83
CA SER A 27 -1.38 -5.24 0.66
C SER A 27 -0.63 -4.77 1.90
N PHE A 28 0.60 -4.27 1.74
CA PHE A 28 1.43 -3.92 2.88
C PHE A 28 2.33 -2.69 2.61
N ASN A 29 2.21 -1.68 3.46
CA ASN A 29 3.15 -0.56 3.47
C ASN A 29 4.37 -0.95 4.33
N THR A 30 5.54 -1.06 3.71
CA THR A 30 6.75 -1.53 4.41
C THR A 30 7.54 -0.42 5.07
N TYR A 31 7.13 0.84 4.91
CA TYR A 31 7.85 2.02 5.40
C TYR A 31 9.35 1.97 5.07
N GLN A 32 9.68 1.62 3.82
CA GLN A 32 11.04 1.45 3.30
C GLN A 32 11.89 0.45 4.08
N PHE A 33 11.26 -0.51 4.76
CA PHE A 33 11.90 -1.48 5.65
C PHE A 33 12.65 -0.83 6.82
N LYS A 34 12.33 0.43 7.16
CA LYS A 34 12.98 1.13 8.27
C LYS A 34 12.55 0.52 9.60
N THR A 35 13.53 0.20 10.43
CA THR A 35 13.33 -0.19 11.82
C THR A 35 13.33 1.09 12.67
N SER A 36 12.52 1.16 13.73
CA SER A 36 12.48 2.33 14.61
C SER A 36 13.88 2.71 15.10
N ALA A 37 14.13 4.01 15.38
CA ALA A 37 15.40 4.60 15.82
C ALA A 37 16.05 4.01 17.10
N ARG A 38 15.57 2.87 17.61
CA ARG A 38 16.02 2.20 18.83
C ARG A 38 17.06 1.09 18.60
N GLY A 39 17.74 1.08 17.46
CA GLY A 39 19.03 0.39 17.32
C GLY A 39 19.05 -1.15 17.31
N VAL A 40 17.93 -1.82 17.03
CA VAL A 40 17.94 -3.28 16.81
C VAL A 40 17.64 -3.57 15.34
N ASP A 41 18.68 -3.98 14.62
CA ASP A 41 18.74 -4.21 13.17
C ASP A 41 18.01 -5.50 12.73
N ASN A 42 16.73 -5.65 13.11
CA ASN A 42 15.91 -6.84 12.82
C ASN A 42 14.57 -6.54 12.14
N GLY A 43 14.23 -5.28 11.90
CA GLY A 43 12.92 -4.92 11.33
C GLY A 43 12.74 -5.34 9.87
N GLU A 44 13.80 -5.30 9.05
CA GLU A 44 13.76 -5.87 7.70
C GLU A 44 13.43 -7.36 7.74
N ARG A 45 14.18 -8.12 8.54
CA ARG A 45 13.94 -9.56 8.70
C ARG A 45 12.52 -9.85 9.18
N LYS A 46 12.00 -9.09 10.15
CA LYS A 46 10.61 -9.23 10.63
C LYS A 46 9.59 -8.97 9.52
N ILE A 47 9.83 -7.98 8.67
CA ILE A 47 8.96 -7.70 7.52
C ILE A 47 9.01 -8.86 6.52
N VAL A 48 10.22 -9.33 6.17
CA VAL A 48 10.40 -10.45 5.24
C VAL A 48 9.73 -11.72 5.79
N ASP A 49 10.02 -12.08 7.04
CA ASP A 49 9.45 -13.25 7.72
C ASP A 49 7.92 -13.15 7.78
N PHE A 50 7.38 -11.96 8.06
CA PHE A 50 5.94 -11.72 8.05
C PHE A 50 5.33 -11.97 6.66
N VAL A 51 5.89 -11.35 5.62
CA VAL A 51 5.39 -11.50 4.24
C VAL A 51 5.46 -12.95 3.79
N LYS A 52 6.60 -13.62 3.98
CA LYS A 52 6.76 -15.03 3.60
C LYS A 52 5.80 -15.94 4.36
N LYS A 53 5.60 -15.70 5.66
CA LYS A 53 4.61 -16.42 6.48
C LYS A 53 3.18 -16.23 5.99
N GLN A 54 2.85 -15.07 5.42
CA GLN A 54 1.52 -14.88 4.83
C GLN A 54 1.31 -15.79 3.62
N ASN A 55 2.36 -16.16 2.87
CA ASN A 55 2.26 -17.01 1.69
C ASN A 55 1.11 -16.58 0.76
N ALA A 56 1.01 -15.27 0.49
CA ALA A 56 0.02 -14.73 -0.43
C ALA A 56 0.35 -15.17 -1.86
N ASP A 57 -0.62 -15.10 -2.76
CA ASP A 57 -0.39 -15.35 -4.18
C ASP A 57 0.06 -14.08 -4.90
N ILE A 58 -0.41 -12.93 -4.41
CA ILE A 58 -0.04 -11.59 -4.88
C ILE A 58 0.28 -10.71 -3.67
N VAL A 59 1.40 -9.99 -3.74
CA VAL A 59 1.83 -9.03 -2.71
C VAL A 59 1.99 -7.64 -3.33
N CYS A 60 1.19 -6.69 -2.85
CA CYS A 60 1.21 -5.29 -3.21
C CYS A 60 1.91 -4.47 -2.12
N PHE A 61 3.11 -3.98 -2.38
CA PHE A 61 3.83 -3.13 -1.44
C PHE A 61 3.66 -1.64 -1.73
N GLN A 62 3.52 -0.84 -0.66
CA GLN A 62 3.67 0.61 -0.68
C GLN A 62 4.93 1.03 0.09
N GLU A 63 5.53 2.17 -0.27
CA GLU A 63 6.79 2.64 0.30
C GLU A 63 7.91 1.60 0.26
N PHE A 64 7.94 0.80 -0.82
CA PHE A 64 8.89 -0.30 -0.97
C PHE A 64 10.33 0.23 -1.14
N SER A 65 11.32 -0.51 -0.65
CA SER A 65 12.72 -0.23 -0.98
C SER A 65 13.11 -1.03 -2.22
N ALA A 66 13.30 -0.36 -3.36
CA ALA A 66 13.58 -1.01 -4.64
C ALA A 66 14.81 -1.95 -4.63
N THR A 67 15.76 -1.72 -3.73
CA THR A 67 16.96 -2.56 -3.56
C THR A 67 16.69 -3.90 -2.88
N LYS A 68 15.51 -4.05 -2.27
CA LYS A 68 15.11 -5.24 -1.49
C LYS A 68 14.32 -6.27 -2.30
N TYR A 69 14.17 -6.07 -3.61
CA TYR A 69 13.42 -7.00 -4.47
C TYR A 69 13.91 -8.45 -4.40
N LYS A 70 15.23 -8.65 -4.32
CA LYS A 70 15.86 -9.99 -4.25
C LYS A 70 15.38 -10.84 -3.06
N LEU A 71 14.82 -10.23 -2.03
CA LEU A 71 14.31 -10.96 -0.85
C LEU A 71 13.03 -11.75 -1.15
N PHE A 72 12.35 -11.46 -2.27
CA PHE A 72 11.03 -12.00 -2.62
C PHE A 72 10.97 -12.72 -3.98
N VAL A 73 11.96 -12.54 -4.87
CA VAL A 73 11.89 -13.08 -6.25
C VAL A 73 11.88 -14.60 -6.33
N ASP A 74 12.45 -15.30 -5.36
CA ASP A 74 12.45 -16.76 -5.32
C ASP A 74 11.04 -17.31 -5.01
N ASP A 75 10.28 -16.60 -4.17
CA ASP A 75 8.90 -16.94 -3.81
C ASP A 75 7.87 -16.42 -4.84
N TYR A 76 8.23 -15.35 -5.56
CA TYR A 76 7.36 -14.62 -6.50
C TYR A 76 8.14 -14.26 -7.77
N PRO A 77 8.17 -15.16 -8.77
CA PRO A 77 8.99 -14.97 -9.97
C PRO A 77 8.52 -13.82 -10.87
N TYR A 78 7.23 -13.44 -10.80
CA TYR A 78 6.68 -12.35 -11.59
C TYR A 78 6.52 -11.11 -10.73
N TRP A 79 7.26 -10.05 -11.03
CA TRP A 79 7.20 -8.83 -10.24
C TRP A 79 7.48 -7.59 -11.07
N VAL A 80 6.92 -6.47 -10.61
CA VAL A 80 7.10 -5.15 -11.20
C VAL A 80 7.15 -4.09 -10.10
N LYS A 81 7.78 -2.96 -10.39
CA LYS A 81 7.78 -1.79 -9.52
C LYS A 81 7.65 -0.50 -10.31
N THR A 82 7.16 0.55 -9.68
CA THR A 82 7.20 1.91 -10.24
C THR A 82 8.63 2.33 -10.57
N ASN A 83 8.80 3.04 -11.68
CA ASN A 83 10.11 3.46 -12.17
C ASN A 83 10.78 4.49 -11.22
N ILE A 84 12.10 4.37 -11.09
CA ILE A 84 12.95 5.25 -10.27
C ILE A 84 13.11 6.64 -10.92
N MET A 85 12.77 6.78 -12.21
CA MET A 85 12.79 8.06 -12.94
C MET A 85 11.89 9.14 -12.33
N MET A 86 11.05 8.79 -11.36
CA MET A 86 10.30 9.73 -10.53
C MET A 86 10.91 9.79 -9.12
N PRO A 87 12.08 10.43 -8.92
CA PRO A 87 12.86 10.34 -7.68
C PRO A 87 12.12 10.82 -6.43
N TYR A 88 11.03 11.58 -6.60
CA TYR A 88 10.22 12.10 -5.50
C TYR A 88 9.04 11.20 -5.13
N LYS A 89 8.73 10.14 -5.91
CA LYS A 89 7.60 9.25 -5.66
C LYS A 89 7.98 8.10 -4.73
N SER A 90 7.02 7.70 -3.92
CA SER A 90 7.07 6.43 -3.18
C SER A 90 7.10 5.28 -4.17
N VAL A 91 7.94 4.28 -3.92
CA VAL A 91 8.01 3.10 -4.78
C VAL A 91 6.87 2.16 -4.41
N LEU A 92 6.07 1.81 -5.42
CA LEU A 92 5.15 0.69 -5.36
C LEU A 92 5.78 -0.51 -6.02
N SER A 93 5.44 -1.70 -5.56
CA SER A 93 5.79 -2.94 -6.24
C SER A 93 4.71 -3.98 -6.08
N VAL A 94 4.55 -4.82 -7.09
CA VAL A 94 3.70 -6.00 -7.04
C VAL A 94 4.55 -7.23 -7.32
N PHE A 95 4.43 -8.24 -6.45
CA PHE A 95 5.03 -9.55 -6.58
C PHE A 95 3.90 -10.58 -6.73
N SER A 96 4.06 -11.54 -7.64
CA SER A 96 3.03 -12.50 -8.01
C SER A 96 3.63 -13.88 -8.27
N LYS A 97 2.90 -14.92 -7.86
CA LYS A 97 3.16 -16.32 -8.27
C LYS A 97 2.71 -16.59 -9.71
N TYR A 98 1.87 -15.72 -10.27
CA TYR A 98 1.28 -15.83 -11.60
C TYR A 98 1.82 -14.78 -12.58
N PRO A 99 1.85 -15.06 -13.90
CA PRO A 99 2.36 -14.12 -14.90
C PRO A 99 1.68 -12.76 -14.89
N ILE A 100 2.48 -11.70 -14.83
CA ILE A 100 2.05 -10.31 -15.05
C ILE A 100 2.13 -10.05 -16.56
N ILE A 101 1.01 -9.67 -17.16
CA ILE A 101 0.90 -9.53 -18.63
C ILE A 101 0.81 -8.07 -19.09
N ASP A 102 0.28 -7.17 -18.26
CA ASP A 102 0.26 -5.73 -18.52
C ASP A 102 0.43 -4.96 -17.21
N THR A 103 0.96 -3.75 -17.32
CA THR A 103 1.17 -2.86 -16.18
C THR A 103 1.01 -1.41 -16.61
N GLY A 104 0.48 -0.58 -15.73
CA GLY A 104 0.47 0.86 -15.96
C GLY A 104 0.58 1.65 -14.67
N TYR A 105 0.94 2.92 -14.83
CA TYR A 105 1.21 3.83 -13.73
C TYR A 105 0.24 5.00 -13.81
N VAL A 106 -0.41 5.29 -12.69
CA VAL A 106 -1.33 6.42 -12.54
C VAL A 106 -0.69 7.37 -11.57
N GLU A 107 -0.13 8.45 -12.11
CA GLU A 107 0.52 9.46 -11.32
C GLU A 107 -0.52 10.35 -10.63
N PHE A 108 -0.30 10.59 -9.33
CA PHE A 108 -0.90 11.72 -8.66
C PHE A 108 0.09 12.89 -8.70
N PHE A 109 -0.22 13.94 -9.45
CA PHE A 109 0.65 15.12 -9.56
C PHE A 109 0.88 15.79 -8.19
N ASP A 110 2.05 16.43 -8.02
CA ASP A 110 2.43 17.21 -6.83
C ASP A 110 2.42 16.49 -5.47
N THR A 111 2.47 15.16 -5.47
CA THR A 111 2.58 14.34 -4.24
C THR A 111 3.61 13.24 -4.42
N LYS A 112 4.09 12.66 -3.29
CA LYS A 112 4.90 11.42 -3.30
C LYS A 112 4.06 10.18 -3.54
N ASN A 113 2.76 10.26 -3.28
CA ASN A 113 1.80 9.20 -3.46
C ASN A 113 1.54 8.93 -4.95
N ASN A 114 1.22 7.69 -5.29
CA ASN A 114 0.93 7.25 -6.65
C ASN A 114 0.12 5.96 -6.64
N THR A 115 -0.23 5.48 -7.83
CA THR A 115 -0.92 4.21 -8.05
C THR A 115 -0.28 3.47 -9.23
N MET A 116 -0.37 2.15 -9.21
CA MET A 116 -0.12 1.33 -10.38
C MET A 116 -1.20 0.26 -10.53
N TYR A 117 -1.47 -0.15 -11.77
CA TYR A 117 -2.23 -1.35 -12.04
C TYR A 117 -1.31 -2.45 -12.59
N VAL A 118 -1.69 -3.69 -12.33
CA VAL A 118 -1.10 -4.88 -12.97
C VAL A 118 -2.21 -5.81 -13.41
N ASP A 119 -2.09 -6.33 -14.62
CA ASP A 119 -2.94 -7.38 -15.15
C ASP A 119 -2.22 -8.70 -14.99
N ILE A 120 -2.87 -9.65 -14.32
CA ILE A 120 -2.28 -10.93 -13.96
C ILE A 120 -3.14 -12.04 -14.56
N SER A 121 -2.49 -12.96 -15.29
CA SER A 121 -3.15 -14.14 -15.85
C SER A 121 -3.25 -15.24 -14.79
N ILE A 122 -4.46 -15.51 -14.30
CA ILE A 122 -4.73 -16.48 -13.24
C ILE A 122 -5.79 -17.46 -13.73
N ASN A 123 -5.46 -18.75 -13.79
CA ASN A 123 -6.38 -19.82 -14.19
C ASN A 123 -7.12 -19.59 -15.53
N GLY A 124 -6.47 -18.92 -16.49
CA GLY A 124 -7.04 -18.62 -17.81
C GLY A 124 -7.84 -17.32 -17.88
N GLU A 125 -7.98 -16.59 -16.78
CA GLU A 125 -8.59 -15.27 -16.73
C GLU A 125 -7.54 -14.18 -16.49
N ILE A 126 -7.83 -12.96 -16.95
CA ILE A 126 -7.01 -11.78 -16.71
C ILE A 126 -7.68 -10.95 -15.63
N LEU A 127 -7.02 -10.81 -14.48
CA LEU A 127 -7.49 -9.99 -13.38
C LEU A 127 -6.60 -8.76 -13.22
N ARG A 128 -7.23 -7.57 -13.15
CA ARG A 128 -6.55 -6.30 -12.90
C ARG A 128 -6.52 -5.97 -11.41
N PHE A 129 -5.33 -5.68 -10.89
CA PHE A 129 -5.11 -5.29 -9.51
C PHE A 129 -4.56 -3.87 -9.44
N TYR A 130 -5.18 -3.03 -8.60
CA TYR A 130 -4.71 -1.67 -8.34
C TYR A 130 -3.96 -1.61 -7.00
N ASN A 131 -2.66 -1.30 -7.05
CA ASN A 131 -1.86 -0.97 -5.87
C ASN A 131 -1.88 0.55 -5.66
N VAL A 132 -2.63 1.01 -4.66
CA VAL A 132 -2.92 2.43 -4.43
C VAL A 132 -2.26 2.91 -3.14
N HIS A 133 -1.42 3.93 -3.21
CA HIS A 133 -0.87 4.59 -2.02
C HIS A 133 -1.43 6.01 -1.90
N LEU A 134 -2.42 6.20 -1.01
CA LEU A 134 -3.12 7.47 -0.80
C LEU A 134 -2.44 8.40 0.22
N GLU A 135 -2.85 9.69 0.20
CA GLU A 135 -2.33 10.75 1.07
C GLU A 135 -2.52 10.42 2.56
N SER A 136 -1.45 10.56 3.36
CA SER A 136 -1.49 10.37 4.81
C SER A 136 -2.10 11.57 5.53
N TYR A 137 -2.76 11.32 6.66
CA TYR A 137 -3.30 12.36 7.55
C TYR A 137 -2.24 13.13 8.35
N LYS A 138 -0.96 12.69 8.32
CA LYS A 138 0.18 13.38 8.98
C LYS A 138 -0.09 13.71 10.46
N THR A 139 -0.50 12.70 11.22
CA THR A 139 -0.97 12.81 12.61
C THR A 139 0.13 12.74 13.67
N SER A 140 1.41 12.76 13.29
CA SER A 140 2.56 12.59 14.20
C SER A 140 2.74 13.68 15.26
N THR A 141 1.83 14.66 15.33
CA THR A 141 1.83 15.71 16.33
C THR A 141 1.15 15.20 17.60
N ILE A 142 1.85 15.29 18.74
CA ILE A 142 1.25 15.00 20.05
C ILE A 142 0.30 16.15 20.38
N TYR A 143 -1.00 15.85 20.46
CA TYR A 143 -2.02 16.82 20.85
C TYR A 143 -2.21 16.79 22.37
N GLN A 144 -2.23 17.96 22.99
CA GLN A 144 -2.47 18.06 24.43
C GLN A 144 -3.93 17.74 24.69
N LEU A 145 -4.20 16.60 25.33
CA LEU A 145 -5.55 16.10 25.55
C LEU A 145 -6.48 17.12 26.25
N ASN A 146 -5.88 18.02 27.04
CA ASN A 146 -6.57 19.02 27.85
C ASN A 146 -6.79 20.37 27.14
N ASN A 147 -6.37 20.52 25.88
CA ASN A 147 -6.54 21.75 25.13
C ASN A 147 -7.41 21.50 23.88
N PRO A 148 -8.70 21.90 23.87
CA PRO A 148 -9.61 21.71 22.74
C PRO A 148 -9.10 22.33 21.42
N ASN A 149 -8.33 23.42 21.49
CA ASN A 149 -7.76 24.07 20.31
C ASN A 149 -6.56 23.32 19.74
N SER A 150 -5.95 22.40 20.52
CA SER A 150 -4.83 21.61 20.04
C SER A 150 -5.22 20.67 18.89
N TYR A 151 -6.51 20.28 18.78
CA TYR A 151 -7.00 19.39 17.73
C TYR A 151 -7.36 20.10 16.42
N LYS A 152 -7.47 21.44 16.41
CA LYS A 152 -7.89 22.17 15.20
C LYS A 152 -6.96 21.90 14.00
N PRO A 153 -5.61 21.92 14.15
CA PRO A 153 -4.70 21.54 13.07
C PRO A 153 -4.84 20.08 12.62
N LEU A 154 -5.19 19.16 13.52
CA LEU A 154 -5.45 17.76 13.15
C LEU A 154 -6.67 17.67 12.24
N ILE A 155 -7.76 18.31 12.66
CA ILE A 155 -9.04 18.31 11.94
C ILE A 155 -8.84 18.91 10.54
N GLU A 156 -8.15 20.04 10.43
CA GLU A 156 -7.82 20.67 9.14
C GLU A 156 -7.01 19.73 8.24
N ARG A 157 -5.95 19.08 8.76
CA ARG A 157 -5.17 18.10 7.99
C ARG A 157 -5.99 16.90 7.54
N VAL A 158 -6.88 16.40 8.39
CA VAL A 158 -7.77 15.27 8.06
C VAL A 158 -8.70 15.66 6.91
N PHE A 159 -9.37 16.81 7.02
CA PHE A 159 -10.25 17.30 5.96
C PHE A 159 -9.53 17.53 4.63
N GLU A 160 -8.33 18.13 4.65
CA GLU A 160 -7.56 18.35 3.42
C GLU A 160 -7.09 17.04 2.80
N ALA A 161 -6.61 16.08 3.61
CA ALA A 161 -6.27 14.76 3.12
C ALA A 161 -7.48 14.03 2.53
N ASP A 162 -8.67 14.14 3.15
CA ASP A 162 -9.90 13.52 2.63
C ASP A 162 -10.32 14.10 1.28
N LYS A 163 -10.27 15.43 1.10
CA LYS A 163 -10.52 16.07 -0.21
C LYS A 163 -9.56 15.53 -1.27
N ILE A 164 -8.27 15.46 -0.96
CA ILE A 164 -7.24 14.93 -1.86
C ILE A 164 -7.54 13.46 -2.20
N ARG A 165 -7.90 12.64 -1.21
CA ARG A 165 -8.20 11.21 -1.39
C ARG A 165 -9.46 10.99 -2.23
N GLN A 166 -10.52 11.77 -2.01
CA GLN A 166 -11.75 11.69 -2.83
C GLN A 166 -11.48 12.05 -4.28
N ASN A 167 -10.73 13.12 -4.53
CA ASN A 167 -10.31 13.49 -5.89
C ASN A 167 -9.54 12.34 -6.54
N LYS A 168 -8.48 11.85 -5.89
CA LYS A 168 -7.68 10.70 -6.39
C LYS A 168 -8.52 9.46 -6.69
N ARG A 169 -9.53 9.14 -5.85
CA ARG A 169 -10.46 8.02 -6.11
C ARG A 169 -11.29 8.20 -7.37
N ASN A 170 -11.74 9.43 -7.66
CA ASN A 170 -12.52 9.68 -8.87
C ASN A 170 -11.68 9.49 -10.14
N TRP A 171 -10.39 9.84 -10.12
CA TRP A 171 -9.47 9.54 -11.22
C TRP A 171 -9.35 8.02 -11.49
N LEU A 172 -9.34 7.20 -10.43
CA LEU A 172 -9.26 5.74 -10.56
C LEU A 172 -10.53 5.09 -11.12
N LYS A 173 -11.67 5.78 -11.14
CA LYS A 173 -12.93 5.24 -11.71
C LYS A 173 -13.03 5.37 -13.23
N ILE A 174 -12.15 6.17 -13.83
CA ILE A 174 -12.19 6.57 -15.24
C ILE A 174 -11.19 5.74 -16.08
N ILE A 175 -10.46 4.83 -15.43
CA ILE A 175 -9.42 3.95 -16.00
C ILE A 175 -9.71 2.48 -15.69
#